data_AF-A0A6I5CH53-F1
#
_entry.id   AF-A0A6I5CH53-F1
#
_cell.length_a   1.000
_cell.length_b   1.000
_cell.length_c   1.000
_cell.angle_alpha   90.00
_cell.angle_beta   90.00
_cell.angle_gamma   90.00
#
_symmetry.space_group_name_H-M   'P 1'
#
loop_
_entity.id
_entity.type
_entity.pdbx_description
1 polymer ?
#
loop_
_entity_poly.entity_id
_entity_poly.type
_entity_poly.pdbx_seq_one_letter_code
_entity_poly.pdbx_strand_id
1 'polypeptide(L)'
;SAEVYLPGGRAPRPGEPLRNPALAATWKRLLAETAGAGDREARIDAAREVWRSGFIAEALVRQARRPTLDTSGAHRTGTLTAADLAGWSARYEDPVTYDWNGWTLCKAGPWSQGPAFLQQLALLPPEPPVHGSADYVHLLIENCKLAMADREAWYGDAADVPLETLLGDAYNAGRRALVGERASYELRPGSPDGREPRLSAHACR
;
A
#
# COMPACT_ATOMS: atom_id res chain seq x y z
N SER A 1 -2.06 -24.21 7.66
CA SER A 1 -3.18 -23.31 8.01
C SER A 1 -4.35 -24.08 8.64
N ALA A 2 -4.75 -25.24 8.12
CA ALA A 2 -5.85 -26.04 8.66
C ALA A 2 -5.69 -26.40 10.16
N GLU A 3 -4.48 -26.70 10.63
CA GLU A 3 -4.22 -26.97 12.06
C GLU A 3 -4.60 -25.80 12.99
N VAL A 4 -4.51 -24.56 12.49
CA VAL A 4 -4.84 -23.34 13.26
C VAL A 4 -6.30 -22.95 13.07
N TYR A 5 -6.78 -22.95 11.83
CA TYR A 5 -8.07 -22.37 11.48
C TYR A 5 -9.19 -23.40 11.27
N LEU A 6 -8.86 -24.69 11.15
CA LEU A 6 -9.81 -25.79 11.00
C LEU A 6 -9.56 -26.91 12.04
N PRO A 7 -9.37 -26.61 13.34
CA PRO A 7 -9.17 -27.65 14.34
C PRO A 7 -10.39 -28.59 14.38
N GLY A 8 -10.15 -29.88 14.18
CA GLY A 8 -11.23 -30.88 14.03
C GLY A 8 -12.13 -30.65 12.81
N GLY A 9 -11.61 -30.02 11.75
CA GLY A 9 -12.37 -29.72 10.52
C GLY A 9 -13.38 -28.58 10.67
N ARG A 10 -13.37 -27.85 11.79
CA ARG A 10 -14.32 -26.77 12.08
C ARG A 10 -13.68 -25.40 11.89
N ALA A 11 -14.27 -24.60 11.00
CA ALA A 11 -13.95 -23.18 10.90
C ALA A 11 -14.42 -22.39 12.14
N PRO A 12 -13.80 -21.22 12.44
CA PRO A 12 -14.23 -20.35 13.52
C PRO A 12 -15.67 -19.89 13.33
N ARG A 13 -16.43 -19.76 14.43
CA ARG A 13 -17.82 -19.30 14.42
C ARG A 13 -17.98 -18.04 15.27
N PRO A 14 -18.82 -17.07 14.86
CA PRO A 14 -19.20 -15.97 15.71
C PRO A 14 -19.75 -16.46 17.06
N GLY A 15 -19.41 -15.77 18.15
CA GLY A 15 -19.82 -16.16 19.50
C GLY A 15 -18.96 -17.26 20.16
N GLU A 16 -18.02 -17.89 19.44
CA GLU A 16 -17.07 -18.85 20.00
C GLU A 16 -15.66 -18.22 20.15
N PRO A 17 -14.87 -18.60 21.16
CA PRO A 17 -13.51 -18.09 21.32
C PRO A 17 -12.56 -18.68 20.27
N LEU A 18 -12.12 -17.87 19.31
CA LEU A 18 -11.00 -18.19 18.43
C LEU A 18 -9.68 -18.03 19.17
N ARG A 19 -8.81 -19.05 19.12
CA ARG A 19 -7.49 -19.04 19.76
C ARG A 19 -6.40 -19.38 18.76
N ASN A 20 -5.23 -18.78 18.95
CA ASN A 20 -4.00 -19.18 18.26
C ASN A 20 -2.87 -19.37 19.29
N PRO A 21 -2.82 -20.54 19.96
CA PRO A 21 -1.80 -20.82 20.99
C PRO A 21 -0.37 -20.77 20.44
N ALA A 22 -0.17 -21.14 19.17
CA ALA A 22 1.14 -21.06 18.51
C ALA A 22 1.63 -19.61 18.39
N LEU A 23 0.78 -18.69 17.92
CA LEU A 23 1.12 -17.26 17.88
C LEU A 23 1.39 -16.69 19.27
N ALA A 24 0.61 -17.09 20.28
CA ALA A 24 0.85 -16.68 21.66
C ALA A 24 2.21 -17.18 22.18
N ALA A 25 2.60 -18.41 21.84
CA ALA A 25 3.90 -18.97 22.19
C ALA A 25 5.05 -18.22 21.50
N THR A 26 4.88 -17.81 20.24
CA THR A 26 5.86 -16.97 19.51
C THR A 26 6.20 -15.69 20.27
N TRP A 27 5.18 -14.95 20.71
CA TRP A 27 5.41 -13.71 21.46
C TRP A 27 6.02 -13.94 22.84
N LYS A 28 5.57 -14.97 23.55
CA LYS A 28 6.17 -15.34 24.85
C LYS A 28 7.65 -15.66 24.72
N ARG A 29 8.04 -16.40 23.68
CA ARG A 29 9.44 -16.72 23.38
C ARG A 29 10.25 -15.46 23.06
N LEU A 30 9.74 -14.60 22.18
CA LEU A 30 10.40 -13.33 21.83
C LEU A 30 10.64 -12.46 23.07
N LEU A 31 9.64 -12.31 23.94
CA LEU A 31 9.78 -11.54 25.18
C LEU A 31 10.78 -12.17 26.14
N ALA A 32 10.80 -13.51 26.26
CA ALA A 32 11.74 -14.21 27.13
C ALA A 32 13.19 -14.06 26.65
N GLU A 33 13.46 -14.19 25.34
CA GLU A 33 14.80 -14.07 24.76
C GLU A 33 15.35 -12.63 24.82
N THR A 34 14.47 -11.63 24.83
CA THR A 34 14.86 -10.20 24.82
C THR A 34 14.83 -9.55 26.19
N ALA A 35 14.29 -10.21 27.23
CA ALA A 35 14.08 -9.61 28.55
C ALA A 35 15.35 -9.04 29.20
N GLY A 36 16.51 -9.65 28.94
CA GLY A 36 17.81 -9.26 29.51
C GLY A 36 18.63 -8.27 28.66
N ALA A 37 18.09 -7.78 27.54
CA ALA A 37 18.85 -6.99 26.56
C ALA A 37 19.21 -5.55 27.02
N GLY A 38 18.74 -5.11 28.20
CA GLY A 38 19.08 -3.81 28.77
C GLY A 38 17.85 -2.98 29.11
N ASP A 39 17.89 -1.70 28.77
CA ASP A 39 16.81 -0.74 29.00
C ASP A 39 15.59 -0.99 28.09
N ARG A 40 14.66 -0.04 28.01
CA ARG A 40 13.43 -0.20 27.24
C ARG A 40 13.74 -0.30 25.73
N GLU A 41 14.57 0.58 25.22
CA GLU A 41 14.91 0.68 23.79
C GLU A 41 15.79 -0.49 23.34
N ALA A 42 16.77 -0.89 24.16
CA ALA A 42 17.63 -2.03 23.87
C ALA A 42 16.85 -3.35 23.74
N ARG A 43 15.79 -3.52 24.53
CA ARG A 43 14.86 -4.68 24.40
C ARG A 43 14.08 -4.65 23.08
N ILE A 44 13.69 -3.47 22.60
CA ILE A 44 13.01 -3.31 21.30
C ILE A 44 13.99 -3.62 20.16
N ASP A 45 15.21 -3.12 20.22
CA ASP A 45 16.22 -3.38 19.19
C ASP A 45 16.63 -4.86 19.16
N ALA A 46 16.74 -5.52 20.31
CA ALA A 46 16.93 -6.97 20.38
C ALA A 46 15.74 -7.74 19.77
N ALA A 47 14.50 -7.30 20.00
CA ALA A 47 13.33 -7.90 19.35
C ALA A 47 13.35 -7.74 17.82
N ARG A 48 13.83 -6.58 17.31
CA ARG A 48 14.05 -6.38 15.88
C ARG A 48 15.10 -7.34 15.32
N GLU A 49 16.17 -7.61 16.07
CA GLU A 49 17.16 -8.64 15.72
C GLU A 49 16.54 -10.04 15.68
N VAL A 50 15.80 -10.45 16.72
CA VAL A 50 15.11 -11.75 16.75
C VAL A 50 14.17 -11.93 15.55
N TRP A 51 13.48 -10.87 15.14
CA TRP A 51 12.63 -10.90 13.94
C TRP A 51 13.44 -11.06 12.64
N ARG A 52 14.52 -10.28 12.46
CA ARG A 52 15.25 -10.20 11.19
C ARG A 52 16.29 -11.31 10.98
N SER A 53 16.83 -11.86 12.06
CA SER A 53 17.92 -12.85 12.02
C SER A 53 17.78 -14.00 13.03
N GLY A 54 16.77 -13.97 13.90
CA GLY A 54 16.50 -15.02 14.88
C GLY A 54 15.51 -16.11 14.42
N PHE A 55 14.90 -16.78 15.39
CA PHE A 55 14.03 -17.96 15.15
C PHE A 55 12.83 -17.65 14.24
N ILE A 56 12.38 -16.40 14.20
CA ILE A 56 11.28 -15.96 13.32
C ILE A 56 11.77 -15.91 11.87
N ALA A 57 12.91 -15.28 11.60
CA ALA A 57 13.52 -15.23 10.26
C ALA A 57 13.78 -16.64 9.71
N GLU A 58 14.32 -17.53 10.53
CA GLU A 58 14.54 -18.94 10.16
C GLU A 58 13.25 -19.64 9.77
N ALA A 59 12.15 -19.41 10.50
CA ALA A 59 10.85 -20.00 10.20
C ALA A 59 10.27 -19.43 8.89
N LEU A 60 10.37 -18.12 8.68
CA LEU A 60 9.90 -17.45 7.46
C LEU A 60 10.64 -17.95 6.21
N VAL A 61 11.97 -17.99 6.24
CA VAL A 61 12.79 -18.47 5.11
C VAL A 61 12.55 -19.95 4.85
N ARG A 62 12.50 -20.77 5.90
CA ARG A 62 12.19 -22.21 5.77
C ARG A 62 10.82 -22.43 5.14
N GLN A 63 9.83 -21.61 5.48
CA GLN A 63 8.48 -21.71 4.92
C GLN A 63 8.44 -21.22 3.47
N ALA A 64 9.09 -20.09 3.16
CA ALA A 64 9.16 -19.55 1.79
C ALA A 64 9.80 -20.55 0.81
N ARG A 65 10.75 -21.37 1.28
CA ARG A 65 11.41 -22.41 0.48
C ARG A 65 10.54 -23.64 0.19
N ARG A 66 9.38 -23.80 0.83
CA ARG A 66 8.48 -24.94 0.59
C ARG A 66 7.62 -24.70 -0.66
N PRO A 67 7.58 -25.64 -1.63
CA PRO A 67 6.68 -25.56 -2.77
C PRO A 67 5.21 -25.46 -2.31
N THR A 68 4.58 -24.31 -2.53
CA THR A 68 3.24 -23.98 -2.05
C THR A 68 2.34 -23.67 -3.25
N LEU A 69 1.14 -24.25 -3.28
CA LEU A 69 0.14 -23.98 -4.33
C LEU A 69 -0.26 -22.50 -4.30
N ASP A 70 -0.23 -21.85 -5.46
CA ASP A 70 -0.68 -20.46 -5.63
C ASP A 70 -1.76 -20.33 -6.71
N THR A 71 -2.15 -19.09 -7.03
CA THR A 71 -3.21 -18.77 -8.00
C THR A 71 -2.87 -19.18 -9.44
N SER A 72 -1.63 -19.53 -9.76
CA SER A 72 -1.27 -20.11 -11.07
C SER A 72 -1.72 -21.56 -11.22
N GLY A 73 -2.16 -22.20 -10.13
CA GLY A 73 -2.54 -23.62 -10.10
C GLY A 73 -1.35 -24.58 -9.97
N ALA A 74 -0.13 -24.05 -9.83
CA ALA A 74 1.09 -24.83 -9.65
C ALA A 74 1.72 -24.57 -8.27
N HIS A 75 2.53 -25.51 -7.79
CA HIS A 75 3.35 -25.29 -6.62
C HIS A 75 4.55 -24.42 -6.98
N ARG A 76 4.72 -23.30 -6.29
CA ARG A 76 5.86 -22.37 -6.45
C ARG A 76 6.66 -22.26 -5.16
N THR A 77 7.92 -21.90 -5.30
CA THR A 77 8.83 -21.63 -4.17
C THR A 77 9.18 -20.15 -4.15
N GLY A 78 9.13 -19.53 -2.98
CA GLY A 78 9.49 -18.11 -2.81
C GLY A 78 10.99 -17.89 -2.90
N THR A 79 11.38 -16.69 -3.36
CA THR A 79 12.78 -16.27 -3.49
C THR A 79 13.37 -15.69 -2.20
N LEU A 80 12.54 -15.43 -1.18
CA LEU A 80 12.93 -14.81 0.08
C LEU A 80 14.11 -15.54 0.76
N THR A 81 15.13 -14.79 1.13
CA THR A 81 16.35 -15.26 1.79
C THR A 81 16.53 -14.67 3.18
N ALA A 82 17.45 -15.24 3.95
CA ALA A 82 17.85 -14.68 5.24
C ALA A 82 18.53 -13.30 5.08
N ALA A 83 19.25 -13.08 3.98
CA ALA A 83 19.90 -11.80 3.70
C ALA A 83 18.88 -10.69 3.45
N ASP A 84 17.76 -10.99 2.78
CA ASP A 84 16.68 -10.02 2.55
C ASP A 84 16.08 -9.54 3.88
N LEU A 85 15.81 -10.46 4.80
CA LEU A 85 15.27 -10.14 6.12
C LEU A 85 16.27 -9.34 6.96
N ALA A 86 17.53 -9.78 6.99
CA ALA A 86 18.58 -9.15 7.78
C ALA A 86 18.94 -7.74 7.29
N GLY A 87 18.90 -7.51 5.98
CA GLY A 87 19.28 -6.24 5.36
C GLY A 87 18.17 -5.18 5.32
N TRP A 88 16.91 -5.55 5.58
CA TRP A 88 15.79 -4.62 5.52
C TRP A 88 15.54 -3.92 6.87
N SER A 89 15.09 -2.67 6.81
CA SER A 89 14.59 -1.92 7.96
C SER A 89 13.53 -0.90 7.52
N ALA A 90 12.55 -0.66 8.38
CA ALA A 90 11.64 0.47 8.22
C ALA A 90 12.41 1.79 8.28
N ARG A 91 11.98 2.77 7.50
CA ARG A 91 12.64 4.07 7.36
C ARG A 91 11.65 5.19 7.65
N TYR A 92 12.19 6.34 8.03
CA TYR A 92 11.44 7.59 8.09
C TYR A 92 11.58 8.33 6.77
N GLU A 93 10.55 9.07 6.40
CA GLU A 93 10.48 9.90 5.20
C GLU A 93 9.53 11.07 5.46
N ASP A 94 9.73 12.18 4.74
CA ASP A 94 8.79 13.29 4.78
C ASP A 94 7.50 12.91 4.05
N PRO A 95 6.33 13.34 4.55
CA PRO A 95 5.07 13.07 3.86
C PRO A 95 4.98 13.87 2.56
N VAL A 96 4.26 13.32 1.58
CA VAL A 96 3.75 14.12 0.46
C VAL A 96 2.60 14.96 0.98
N THR A 97 2.67 16.27 0.77
CA THR A 97 1.67 17.22 1.24
C THR A 97 0.98 17.93 0.10
N TYR A 98 -0.29 18.29 0.31
CA TYR A 98 -1.02 19.17 -0.60
C TYR A 98 -1.94 20.09 0.20
N ASP A 99 -1.90 21.37 -0.12
CA ASP A 99 -2.73 22.39 0.52
C ASP A 99 -4.04 22.57 -0.23
N TRP A 100 -5.15 22.51 0.48
CA TRP A 100 -6.48 22.68 -0.10
C TRP A 100 -7.43 23.30 0.90
N ASN A 101 -8.03 24.43 0.51
CA ASN A 101 -9.11 25.10 1.25
C ASN A 101 -8.81 25.35 2.75
N GLY A 102 -7.60 25.83 3.05
CA GLY A 102 -7.14 26.11 4.42
C GLY A 102 -6.62 24.90 5.21
N TRP A 103 -6.54 23.73 4.58
CA TRP A 103 -5.98 22.50 5.17
C TRP A 103 -4.71 22.07 4.45
N THR A 104 -3.78 21.46 5.19
CA THR A 104 -2.65 20.71 4.63
C THR A 104 -2.88 19.22 4.86
N LEU A 105 -2.91 18.44 3.80
CA LEU A 105 -3.14 17.00 3.87
C LEU A 105 -1.83 16.24 3.64
N CYS A 106 -1.50 15.34 4.57
CA CYS A 106 -0.23 14.60 4.55
C CYS A 106 -0.46 13.12 4.23
N LYS A 107 0.26 12.58 3.24
CA LYS A 107 0.20 11.17 2.80
C LYS A 107 1.61 10.58 2.69
N ALA A 108 1.72 9.25 2.71
CA ALA A 108 2.97 8.56 2.38
C ALA A 108 3.38 8.81 0.92
N GLY A 109 4.64 8.51 0.58
CA GLY A 109 5.21 8.64 -0.76
C GLY A 109 4.47 7.86 -1.86
N PRO A 110 4.87 8.05 -3.13
CA PRO A 110 4.22 7.45 -4.30
C PRO A 110 4.55 5.96 -4.49
N TRP A 111 5.41 5.40 -3.62
CA TRP A 111 5.49 3.94 -3.41
C TRP A 111 4.17 3.38 -2.84
N SER A 112 3.35 4.25 -2.24
CA SER A 112 1.97 4.00 -1.84
C SER A 112 0.97 4.68 -2.79
N GLN A 113 -0.31 4.35 -2.69
CA GLN A 113 -1.37 5.08 -3.41
C GLN A 113 -1.77 6.41 -2.76
N GLY A 114 -1.12 6.81 -1.66
CA GLY A 114 -1.46 7.99 -0.87
C GLY A 114 -1.62 9.28 -1.69
N PRO A 115 -0.67 9.61 -2.58
CA PRO A 115 -0.74 10.84 -3.37
C PRO A 115 -1.91 10.90 -4.37
N ALA A 116 -2.55 9.78 -4.73
CA ALA A 116 -3.72 9.79 -5.61
C ALA A 116 -4.92 10.47 -4.95
N PHE A 117 -5.00 10.48 -3.61
CA PHE A 117 -5.97 11.28 -2.87
C PHE A 117 -5.66 12.77 -2.97
N LEU A 118 -4.38 13.15 -2.94
CA LEU A 118 -3.96 14.55 -3.10
C LEU A 118 -4.24 15.06 -4.52
N GLN A 119 -3.98 14.23 -5.54
CA GLN A 119 -4.35 14.56 -6.93
C GLN A 119 -5.87 14.75 -7.09
N GLN A 120 -6.70 13.94 -6.42
CA GLN A 120 -8.15 14.15 -6.45
C GLN A 120 -8.56 15.53 -5.92
N LEU A 121 -7.86 16.06 -4.92
CA LEU A 121 -8.07 17.42 -4.41
C LEU A 121 -7.56 18.47 -5.38
N ALA A 122 -6.40 18.24 -6.03
CA ALA A 122 -5.88 19.13 -7.06
C ALA A 122 -6.79 19.23 -8.30
N LEU A 123 -7.57 18.17 -8.56
CA LEU A 123 -8.57 18.14 -9.62
C LEU A 123 -9.91 18.79 -9.22
N LEU A 124 -10.11 19.20 -7.97
CA LEU A 124 -11.33 19.92 -7.61
C LEU A 124 -11.28 21.36 -8.14
N PRO A 125 -12.39 21.89 -8.67
CA PRO A 125 -12.50 23.33 -8.91
C PRO A 125 -12.56 24.07 -7.55
N PRO A 126 -12.24 25.38 -7.54
CA PRO A 126 -12.34 26.21 -6.32
C PRO A 126 -13.74 26.21 -5.71
N GLU A 127 -14.78 26.17 -6.56
CA GLU A 127 -16.18 26.11 -6.18
C GLU A 127 -16.78 24.78 -6.66
N PRO A 128 -16.76 23.72 -5.83
CA PRO A 128 -17.38 22.45 -6.18
C PRO A 128 -18.91 22.53 -6.11
N PRO A 129 -19.63 21.61 -6.79
CA PRO A 129 -21.08 21.50 -6.67
C PRO A 129 -21.54 21.25 -5.23
N VAL A 130 -22.84 21.45 -4.98
CA VAL A 130 -23.44 21.27 -3.65
C VAL A 130 -23.12 19.87 -3.10
N HIS A 131 -22.55 19.82 -1.91
CA HIS A 131 -22.17 18.56 -1.26
C HIS A 131 -23.34 17.55 -1.24
N GLY A 132 -23.06 16.32 -1.70
CA GLY A 132 -24.05 15.23 -1.75
C GLY A 132 -25.01 15.27 -2.94
N SER A 133 -24.95 16.28 -3.80
CA SER A 133 -25.67 16.30 -5.06
C SER A 133 -25.12 15.29 -6.07
N ALA A 134 -25.91 14.98 -7.10
CA ALA A 134 -25.48 14.11 -8.19
C ALA A 134 -24.22 14.66 -8.90
N ASP A 135 -24.19 15.97 -9.17
CA ASP A 135 -23.05 16.63 -9.82
C ASP A 135 -21.77 16.55 -8.98
N TYR A 136 -21.90 16.70 -7.65
CA TYR A 136 -20.78 16.54 -6.72
C TYR A 136 -20.22 15.11 -6.77
N VAL A 137 -21.09 14.10 -6.70
CA VAL A 137 -20.66 12.70 -6.74
C VAL A 137 -20.07 12.34 -8.10
N HIS A 138 -20.67 12.79 -9.21
CA HIS A 138 -20.15 12.59 -10.56
C HIS A 138 -18.75 13.19 -10.72
N LEU A 139 -18.55 14.44 -10.30
CA LEU A 139 -17.25 15.11 -10.33
C LEU A 139 -16.19 14.30 -9.56
N LEU A 140 -16.51 13.85 -8.35
CA LEU A 140 -15.58 13.06 -7.54
C LEU A 140 -15.22 11.71 -8.18
N ILE A 141 -16.20 11.03 -8.79
CA ILE A 141 -15.98 9.76 -9.48
C ILE A 141 -15.02 9.95 -10.66
N GLU A 142 -15.26 10.95 -11.50
CA GLU A 142 -14.43 11.19 -12.69
C GLU A 142 -13.02 11.69 -12.31
N ASN A 143 -12.90 12.54 -11.28
CA ASN A 143 -11.60 12.94 -10.73
C ASN A 143 -10.83 11.76 -10.15
N CYS A 144 -11.51 10.85 -9.45
CA CYS A 144 -10.92 9.61 -8.95
C CYS A 144 -10.40 8.74 -10.08
N LYS A 145 -11.15 8.56 -11.17
CA LYS A 145 -10.70 7.83 -12.37
C LYS A 145 -9.44 8.44 -12.97
N LEU A 146 -9.37 9.76 -13.09
CA LEU A 146 -8.18 10.47 -13.59
C LEU A 146 -6.96 10.26 -12.67
N ALA A 147 -7.12 10.50 -11.37
CA ALA A 147 -6.02 10.31 -10.41
C ALA A 147 -5.55 8.84 -10.33
N MET A 148 -6.47 7.88 -10.42
CA MET A 148 -6.12 6.46 -10.46
C MET A 148 -5.41 6.07 -11.76
N ALA A 149 -5.76 6.71 -12.89
CA ALA A 149 -5.02 6.51 -14.13
C ALA A 149 -3.58 7.01 -14.03
N ASP A 150 -3.35 8.16 -13.39
CA ASP A 150 -2.00 8.66 -13.13
C ASP A 150 -1.24 7.75 -12.16
N ARG A 151 -1.89 7.24 -11.11
CA ARG A 151 -1.29 6.24 -10.23
C ARG A 151 -0.80 5.03 -11.01
N GLU A 152 -1.64 4.43 -11.84
CA GLU A 152 -1.28 3.23 -12.61
C GLU A 152 -0.12 3.50 -13.57
N ALA A 153 -0.06 4.70 -14.15
CA ALA A 153 0.98 5.06 -15.11
C ALA A 153 2.31 5.49 -14.50
N TRP A 154 2.29 6.07 -13.29
CA TRP A 154 3.43 6.83 -12.76
C TRP A 154 3.92 6.37 -11.39
N TYR A 155 3.10 5.70 -10.58
CA TYR A 155 3.45 5.43 -9.18
C TYR A 155 4.23 4.12 -9.06
N GLY A 156 5.04 4.03 -8.01
CA GLY A 156 5.84 2.86 -7.69
C GLY A 156 7.14 3.23 -7.00
N ASP A 157 7.97 2.22 -6.77
CA ASP A 157 9.28 2.34 -6.12
C ASP A 157 10.43 1.85 -7.05
N ALA A 158 10.12 1.63 -8.33
CA ALA A 158 11.07 1.13 -9.33
C ALA A 158 11.68 2.24 -10.20
N ALA A 159 11.13 3.46 -10.15
CA ALA A 159 11.56 4.62 -10.92
C ALA A 159 11.07 5.91 -10.24
N ASP A 160 11.66 7.04 -10.61
CA ASP A 160 11.27 8.36 -10.11
C ASP A 160 9.85 8.73 -10.55
N VAL A 161 9.08 9.29 -9.60
CA VAL A 161 7.69 9.71 -9.81
C VAL A 161 7.62 11.24 -9.89
N PRO A 162 7.04 11.84 -10.96
CA PRO A 162 6.97 13.29 -11.14
C PRO A 162 5.85 13.93 -10.28
N LEU A 163 5.92 13.77 -8.96
CA LEU A 163 4.87 14.20 -8.03
C LEU A 163 4.59 15.69 -8.05
N GLU A 164 5.62 16.53 -8.17
CA GLU A 164 5.47 17.98 -8.23
C GLU A 164 4.58 18.39 -9.40
N THR A 165 4.84 17.86 -10.59
CA THR A 165 4.01 18.12 -11.78
C THR A 165 2.62 17.51 -11.64
N LEU A 166 2.50 16.29 -11.12
CA LEU A 166 1.21 15.61 -10.93
C LEU A 166 0.28 16.36 -9.96
N LEU A 167 0.83 17.09 -9.00
CA LEU A 167 0.10 17.93 -8.05
C LEU A 167 0.03 19.41 -8.47
N GLY A 168 0.78 19.83 -9.49
CA GLY A 168 0.84 21.21 -9.93
C GLY A 168 -0.45 21.72 -10.59
N ASP A 169 -0.76 22.99 -10.35
CA ASP A 169 -2.00 23.62 -10.85
C ASP A 169 -2.11 23.60 -12.37
N ALA A 170 -1.01 23.83 -13.10
CA ALA A 170 -1.01 23.87 -14.56
C ALA A 170 -1.39 22.50 -15.16
N TYR A 171 -0.86 21.42 -14.60
CA TYR A 171 -1.20 20.06 -15.00
C TYR A 171 -2.68 19.78 -14.68
N ASN A 172 -3.10 20.04 -13.45
CA ASN A 172 -4.46 19.73 -13.01
C ASN A 172 -5.52 20.60 -13.69
N ALA A 173 -5.20 21.81 -14.13
CA ALA A 173 -6.09 22.63 -14.94
C ALA A 173 -6.47 21.97 -16.27
N GLY A 174 -5.48 21.41 -16.99
CA GLY A 174 -5.74 20.65 -18.21
C GLY A 174 -6.50 19.34 -17.93
N ARG A 175 -6.16 18.66 -16.83
CA ARG A 175 -6.78 17.39 -16.45
C ARG A 175 -8.26 17.55 -16.09
N ARG A 176 -8.64 18.62 -15.38
CA ARG A 176 -10.05 18.92 -15.03
C ARG A 176 -10.94 19.06 -16.26
N ALA A 177 -10.41 19.54 -17.38
CA ALA A 177 -11.17 19.67 -18.63
C ALA A 177 -11.57 18.31 -19.24
N LEU A 178 -10.99 17.20 -18.78
CA LEU A 178 -11.34 15.84 -19.21
C LEU A 178 -12.58 15.28 -18.52
N VAL A 179 -13.10 15.96 -17.49
CA VAL A 179 -14.36 15.62 -16.82
C VAL A 179 -15.51 16.21 -17.63
N GLY A 180 -16.23 15.34 -18.34
CA GLY A 180 -17.41 15.70 -19.11
C GLY A 180 -18.72 15.32 -18.40
N GLU A 181 -19.85 15.56 -19.06
CA GLU A 181 -21.19 15.19 -18.56
C GLU A 181 -21.39 13.68 -18.46
N ARG A 182 -20.69 12.89 -19.28
CA ARG A 182 -20.80 11.43 -19.32
C ARG A 182 -19.65 10.78 -18.55
N ALA A 183 -19.97 9.70 -17.86
CA ALA A 183 -18.97 8.89 -17.16
C ALA A 183 -17.97 8.28 -18.15
N SER A 184 -16.68 8.41 -17.86
CA SER A 184 -15.60 7.77 -18.61
C SER A 184 -15.55 6.27 -18.32
N TYR A 185 -15.36 5.48 -19.37
CA TYR A 185 -15.04 4.04 -19.28
C TYR A 185 -13.57 3.76 -19.63
N GLU A 186 -12.78 4.81 -19.87
CA GLU A 186 -11.40 4.72 -20.30
C GLU A 186 -10.42 4.97 -19.15
N LEU A 187 -9.26 4.29 -19.22
CA LEU A 187 -8.09 4.59 -18.42
C LEU A 187 -7.26 5.68 -19.12
N ARG A 188 -7.28 6.90 -18.57
CA ARG A 188 -6.71 8.09 -19.23
C ARG A 188 -5.60 8.72 -18.39
N PRO A 189 -4.39 8.13 -18.33
CA PRO A 189 -3.27 8.76 -17.65
C PRO A 189 -2.88 10.04 -18.36
N GLY A 190 -2.43 11.05 -17.62
CA GLY A 190 -1.83 12.25 -18.21
C GLY A 190 -0.34 12.08 -18.45
N SER A 191 0.25 13.12 -19.04
CA SER A 191 1.67 13.17 -19.44
C SER A 191 2.41 14.28 -18.67
N PRO A 192 2.67 14.13 -17.35
CA PRO A 192 3.49 15.08 -16.60
C PRO A 192 4.84 15.28 -17.30
N ASP A 193 5.25 16.54 -17.46
CA ASP A 193 6.45 16.98 -18.19
C ASP A 193 6.53 16.48 -19.65
N GLY A 194 5.39 16.16 -20.27
CA GLY A 194 5.33 15.58 -21.62
C GLY A 194 5.83 14.14 -21.70
N ARG A 195 5.99 13.44 -20.58
CA ARG A 195 6.44 12.04 -20.55
C ARG A 195 5.33 11.10 -21.04
N GLU A 196 5.73 10.02 -21.71
CA GLU A 196 4.83 8.96 -22.14
C GLU A 196 4.40 8.05 -20.96
N PRO A 197 3.10 7.85 -20.72
CA PRO A 197 2.59 6.99 -19.65
C PRO A 197 3.06 5.54 -19.77
N ARG A 198 3.35 4.90 -18.63
CA ARG A 198 3.75 3.48 -18.57
C ARG A 198 2.68 2.63 -17.91
N LEU A 199 1.92 1.90 -18.71
CA LEU A 199 0.88 1.00 -18.22
C LEU A 199 1.33 -0.47 -18.30
N SER A 200 0.83 -1.27 -17.36
CA SER A 200 1.04 -2.72 -17.44
C SER A 200 0.24 -3.32 -18.60
N ALA A 201 0.77 -4.38 -19.22
CA ALA A 201 0.06 -5.07 -20.31
C ALA A 201 -1.30 -5.65 -19.91
N HIS A 202 -1.55 -5.82 -18.61
CA HIS A 202 -2.85 -6.25 -18.07
C HIS A 202 -3.85 -5.11 -17.98
N ALA A 203 -3.40 -3.88 -17.71
CA ALA A 203 -4.25 -2.69 -17.67
C ALA A 203 -4.67 -2.21 -19.08
N CYS A 204 -3.96 -2.64 -20.13
CA CYS A 204 -4.28 -2.31 -21.53
C CYS A 204 -5.16 -3.36 -22.24
N ARG A 205 -5.65 -4.40 -21.53
CA ARG A 205 -6.56 -5.43 -22.07
C ARG A 205 -7.98 -5.16 -21.62
#